data_AF-A0A2N3ATC7-F1
#
_entry.id   AF-A0A2N3ATC7-F1
#
_cell.length_a   1.000
_cell.length_b   1.000
_cell.length_c   1.000
_cell.angle_alpha   90.00
_cell.angle_beta   90.00
_cell.angle_gamma   90.00
#
_symmetry.space_group_name_H-M   'P 1'
#
loop_
_entity.id
_entity.type
_entity.pdbx_description
1 polymer ?
#
loop_
_entity_poly.entity_id
_entity_poly.type
_entity_poly.pdbx_seq_one_letter_code
_entity_poly.pdbx_strand_id
1 'polypeptide(L)'
;RDRIAFMRQVSGTFKRGMKLTPSGLGKPIAVHSPILFFAQDREIADTAEAGDIIGIPNHGTLRVGDTLSERNQVRFTGLPNFAPEILRRVQLRDPTKTKQLRKALDDLSEEGVIQVFHPDIGSQHIVGVVGQLQLEVLISRLEAEYKVEAVLEPSPFATARWIKGDEKALEEFAGFNRANLARDRDGDYVFMAKSPWDVSYQVEKNPELTFSATKER
;
A
#
# COMPACT_ATOMS: atom_id res chain seq x y z
N ARG A 1 -12.90 10.89 9.75
CA ARG A 1 -13.07 9.76 8.80
C ARG A 1 -13.00 8.50 9.62
N ASP A 2 -14.06 7.70 9.56
CA ASP A 2 -14.18 6.49 10.35
C ASP A 2 -13.84 5.33 9.43
N ARG A 3 -12.69 4.72 9.67
CA ARG A 3 -12.22 3.53 8.95
C ARG A 3 -12.23 2.37 9.93
N ILE A 4 -12.32 1.15 9.41
CA ILE A 4 -12.19 -0.06 10.22
C ILE A 4 -10.96 -0.81 9.72
N ALA A 5 -9.97 -0.98 10.61
CA ALA A 5 -8.86 -1.88 10.37
C ALA A 5 -9.29 -3.29 10.79
N PHE A 6 -9.31 -4.22 9.84
CA PHE A 6 -9.58 -5.61 10.12
C PHE A 6 -8.29 -6.29 10.59
N MET A 7 -8.32 -6.83 11.79
CA MET A 7 -7.21 -7.54 12.40
C MET A 7 -7.61 -9.00 12.61
N ARG A 8 -6.73 -9.93 12.23
CA ARG A 8 -6.84 -11.33 12.63
C ARG A 8 -6.11 -11.53 13.96
N GLN A 9 -6.81 -12.06 14.95
CA GLN A 9 -6.18 -12.44 16.21
C GLN A 9 -5.41 -13.75 16.04
N VAL A 10 -4.11 -13.72 16.33
CA VAL A 10 -3.22 -14.89 16.15
C VAL A 10 -3.02 -15.68 17.44
N SER A 11 -2.99 -15.01 18.59
CA SER A 11 -2.79 -15.65 19.89
C SER A 11 -3.38 -14.80 21.02
N GLY A 12 -3.47 -15.39 22.22
CA GLY A 12 -4.03 -14.76 23.41
C GLY A 12 -5.53 -14.52 23.32
N THR A 13 -6.04 -13.72 24.25
CA THR A 13 -7.45 -13.32 24.34
C THR A 13 -7.53 -11.80 24.32
N PHE A 14 -8.23 -11.26 23.33
CA PHE A 14 -8.49 -9.83 23.24
C PHE A 14 -9.59 -9.46 24.24
N LYS A 15 -9.44 -8.32 24.90
CA LYS A 15 -10.46 -7.75 25.80
C LYS A 15 -10.73 -6.31 25.42
N ARG A 16 -12.01 -5.93 25.37
CA ARG A 16 -12.40 -4.54 25.13
C ARG A 16 -11.70 -3.59 26.11
N GLY A 17 -11.15 -2.50 25.57
CA GLY A 17 -10.40 -1.49 26.32
C GLY A 17 -8.93 -1.83 26.56
N MET A 18 -8.44 -3.00 26.15
CA MET A 18 -7.02 -3.33 26.27
C MET A 18 -6.16 -2.37 25.43
N LYS A 19 -4.93 -2.16 25.90
CA LYS A 19 -3.93 -1.36 25.19
C LYS A 19 -3.06 -2.28 24.34
N LEU A 20 -3.08 -2.06 23.03
CA LEU A 20 -2.25 -2.77 22.07
C LEU A 20 -1.24 -1.80 21.46
N THR A 21 -0.02 -2.27 21.27
CA THR A 21 1.05 -1.50 20.65
C THR A 21 1.25 -2.00 19.23
N PRO A 22 1.11 -1.13 18.21
CA PRO A 22 1.43 -1.48 16.83
C PRO A 22 2.94 -1.69 16.62
N SER A 23 3.30 -2.63 15.74
CA SER A 23 4.67 -2.88 15.31
C SER A 23 5.28 -1.64 14.66
N GLY A 24 6.56 -1.38 14.93
CA GLY A 24 7.26 -0.17 14.51
C GLY A 24 7.23 0.93 15.57
N LEU A 25 7.17 2.20 15.15
CA LEU A 25 7.22 3.40 16.02
C LEU A 25 5.85 3.77 16.63
N GLY A 26 4.95 2.80 16.76
CA GLY A 26 3.57 3.02 17.19
C GLY A 26 3.45 3.35 18.68
N LYS A 27 2.66 4.37 19.02
CA LYS A 27 2.21 4.58 20.40
C LYS A 27 1.16 3.52 20.76
N PRO A 28 1.09 3.04 22.02
CA PRO A 28 0.01 2.16 22.45
C PRO A 28 -1.36 2.78 22.20
N ILE A 29 -2.26 2.01 21.58
CA ILE A 29 -3.66 2.37 21.30
C ILE A 29 -4.60 1.57 22.19
N ALA A 30 -5.60 2.23 22.77
CA ALA A 30 -6.64 1.57 23.55
C ALA A 30 -7.82 1.22 22.63
N VAL A 31 -8.21 -0.05 22.58
CA VAL A 31 -9.28 -0.52 21.67
C VAL A 31 -10.62 -0.57 22.41
N HIS A 32 -11.32 0.56 22.47
CA HIS A 32 -12.57 0.69 23.24
C HIS A 32 -13.84 0.21 22.53
N SER A 33 -13.86 0.27 21.20
CA SER A 33 -15.06 -0.05 20.39
C SER A 33 -14.72 -1.05 19.30
N PRO A 34 -14.28 -2.27 19.66
CA PRO A 34 -14.05 -3.34 18.68
C PRO A 34 -15.38 -3.75 18.05
N ILE A 35 -15.34 -4.04 16.74
CA ILE A 35 -16.45 -4.61 15.99
C ILE A 35 -16.11 -6.08 15.78
N LEU A 36 -16.92 -6.99 16.30
CA LEU A 36 -16.74 -8.42 16.08
C LEU A 36 -17.72 -8.91 15.03
N PHE A 37 -17.21 -9.72 14.11
CA PHE A 37 -17.98 -10.26 12.99
C PHE A 37 -18.39 -11.68 13.32
N PHE A 38 -19.47 -11.82 14.09
CA PHE A 38 -20.19 -13.08 14.23
C PHE A 38 -21.19 -13.23 13.07
N ALA A 39 -22.08 -14.23 13.10
CA ALA A 39 -23.06 -14.47 12.05
C ALA A 39 -24.07 -13.29 11.87
N GLN A 40 -25.34 -13.52 11.50
CA GLN A 40 -26.28 -12.44 11.16
C GLN A 40 -26.47 -11.34 12.23
N ASP A 41 -26.01 -11.54 13.46
CA ASP A 41 -26.12 -10.58 14.56
C ASP A 41 -24.79 -9.87 14.88
N ARG A 42 -24.86 -8.54 14.92
CA ARG A 42 -23.79 -7.67 15.43
C ARG A 42 -23.89 -7.59 16.94
N GLU A 43 -23.38 -8.57 17.67
CA GLU A 43 -23.21 -8.46 19.12
C GLU A 43 -21.89 -7.77 19.47
N ILE A 44 -21.92 -6.91 20.48
CA ILE A 44 -20.71 -6.36 21.11
C ILE A 44 -20.16 -7.47 22.01
N ALA A 45 -19.38 -8.41 21.46
CA ALA A 45 -18.68 -9.34 22.35
C ALA A 45 -17.50 -8.63 23.02
N ASP A 46 -17.38 -8.83 24.34
CA ASP A 46 -16.36 -8.18 25.16
C ASP A 46 -14.96 -8.81 24.99
N THR A 47 -14.90 -9.99 24.39
CA THR A 47 -13.69 -10.78 24.19
C THR A 47 -13.62 -11.42 22.79
N ALA A 48 -12.42 -11.65 22.31
CA ALA A 48 -12.16 -12.43 21.09
C ALA A 48 -10.95 -13.35 21.29
N GLU A 49 -10.92 -14.46 20.57
CA GLU A 49 -9.93 -15.52 20.71
C GLU A 49 -9.10 -15.69 19.43
N ALA A 50 -8.05 -16.51 19.50
CA ALA A 50 -7.22 -16.81 18.35
C ALA A 50 -8.04 -17.38 17.18
N GLY A 51 -7.93 -16.75 16.00
CA GLY A 51 -8.70 -17.08 14.81
C GLY A 51 -9.75 -16.02 14.45
N ASP A 52 -10.24 -15.26 15.43
CA ASP A 52 -11.28 -14.26 15.22
C ASP A 52 -10.79 -13.06 14.40
N ILE A 53 -11.72 -12.45 13.66
CA ILE A 53 -11.51 -11.18 12.95
C ILE A 53 -12.16 -10.05 13.73
N ILE A 54 -11.33 -9.09 14.14
CA ILE A 54 -11.74 -7.92 14.91
C ILE A 54 -11.62 -6.68 14.04
N GLY A 55 -12.68 -5.90 13.94
CA GLY A 55 -12.66 -4.56 13.36
C GLY A 55 -12.28 -3.53 14.41
N ILE A 56 -11.18 -2.81 14.19
CA ILE A 56 -10.71 -1.73 15.06
C ILE A 56 -10.99 -0.40 14.37
N PRO A 57 -11.77 0.52 14.97
CA PRO A 57 -11.91 1.87 14.46
C PRO A 57 -10.54 2.54 14.32
N ASN A 58 -10.24 3.01 13.12
CA ASN A 58 -8.95 3.53 12.72
C ASN A 58 -9.09 4.95 12.17
N HIS A 59 -8.39 5.90 12.79
CA HIS A 59 -8.32 7.29 12.33
C HIS A 59 -6.99 7.59 11.63
N GLY A 60 -6.33 6.59 11.06
CA GLY A 60 -5.06 6.72 10.32
C GLY A 60 -3.83 6.37 11.13
N THR A 61 -4.01 5.73 12.27
CA THR A 61 -2.93 5.23 13.12
C THR A 61 -2.46 3.85 12.72
N LEU A 62 -3.33 3.06 12.09
CA LEU A 62 -3.06 1.69 11.64
C LEU A 62 -2.98 1.62 10.13
N ARG A 63 -2.09 0.75 9.65
CA ARG A 63 -1.87 0.45 8.23
C ARG A 63 -1.98 -1.05 8.00
N VAL A 64 -2.23 -1.43 6.75
CA VAL A 64 -2.24 -2.84 6.36
C VAL A 64 -0.84 -3.43 6.54
N GLY A 65 -0.74 -4.48 7.34
CA GLY A 65 0.51 -5.14 7.72
C GLY A 65 0.96 -4.86 9.16
N ASP A 66 0.36 -3.89 9.85
CA ASP A 66 0.69 -3.63 11.25
C ASP A 66 0.33 -4.83 12.14
N THR A 67 1.26 -5.21 13.01
CA THR A 67 1.05 -6.21 14.05
C THR A 67 0.71 -5.51 15.36
N LEU A 68 -0.41 -5.87 15.98
CA LEU A 68 -0.78 -5.34 17.30
C LEU A 68 -0.43 -6.34 18.40
N SER A 69 0.30 -5.92 19.42
CA SER A 69 0.62 -6.77 20.58
C SER A 69 0.73 -5.96 21.88
N GLU A 70 0.55 -6.60 23.03
CA GLU A 70 0.67 -5.91 24.33
C GLU A 70 2.08 -5.37 24.59
N ARG A 71 3.12 -6.09 24.14
CA ARG A 71 4.53 -5.82 24.46
C ARG A 71 5.38 -5.34 23.28
N ASN A 72 4.80 -5.19 22.09
CA ASN A 72 5.51 -4.82 20.84
C ASN A 72 6.75 -5.68 20.53
N GLN A 73 6.69 -6.98 20.80
CA GLN A 73 7.84 -7.89 20.61
C GLN A 73 7.77 -8.71 19.33
N VAL A 74 6.64 -8.66 18.62
CA VAL A 74 6.37 -9.52 17.47
C VAL A 74 5.97 -8.63 16.29
N ARG A 75 6.55 -8.93 15.13
CA ARG A 75 6.11 -8.42 13.83
C ARG A 75 5.82 -9.62 12.95
N PHE A 76 4.58 -9.73 12.47
CA PHE A 76 4.23 -10.72 11.47
C PHE A 76 4.81 -10.30 10.11
N THR A 77 5.41 -11.28 9.44
CA THR A 77 5.95 -11.17 8.08
C THR A 77 5.03 -11.88 7.09
N GLY A 78 5.30 -11.75 5.80
CA GLY A 78 4.58 -12.52 4.76
C GLY A 78 3.26 -11.91 4.28
N LEU A 79 3.02 -10.61 4.53
CA LEU A 79 1.99 -9.82 3.85
C LEU A 79 2.64 -8.95 2.77
N PRO A 80 2.89 -9.48 1.56
CA PRO A 80 3.57 -8.72 0.52
C PRO A 80 2.63 -7.74 -0.18
N ASN A 81 3.22 -6.66 -0.68
CA ASN A 81 2.74 -5.98 -1.88
C ASN A 81 2.98 -6.85 -3.10
N PHE A 82 1.97 -6.97 -3.94
CA PHE A 82 2.05 -7.67 -5.22
C PHE A 82 2.22 -6.68 -6.35
N ALA A 83 3.00 -7.01 -7.37
CA ALA A 83 3.08 -6.18 -8.56
C ALA A 83 1.67 -6.00 -9.14
N PRO A 84 1.27 -4.76 -9.46
CA PRO A 84 -0.06 -4.47 -9.97
C PRO A 84 -0.28 -5.12 -11.34
N GLU A 85 -1.52 -5.52 -11.61
CA GLU A 85 -1.95 -6.01 -12.92
C GLU A 85 -2.36 -4.87 -13.85
N ILE A 86 -2.91 -3.79 -13.28
CA ILE A 86 -3.38 -2.63 -14.03
C ILE A 86 -2.64 -1.40 -13.54
N LEU A 87 -1.96 -0.73 -14.47
CA LEU A 87 -1.31 0.56 -14.25
C LEU A 87 -2.12 1.67 -14.93
N ARG A 88 -2.35 2.76 -14.22
CA ARG A 88 -2.96 3.98 -14.75
C ARG A 88 -2.19 5.20 -14.32
N ARG A 89 -2.15 6.19 -15.20
CA ARG A 89 -1.62 7.50 -14.89
C ARG A 89 -2.72 8.38 -14.33
N VAL A 90 -2.45 9.05 -13.22
CA VAL A 90 -3.40 9.95 -12.58
C VAL A 90 -3.15 11.37 -13.08
N GLN A 91 -4.15 11.92 -13.75
CA GLN A 91 -4.13 13.29 -14.25
C GLN A 91 -5.11 14.15 -13.47
N LEU A 92 -4.64 15.30 -12.97
CA LEU A 92 -5.53 16.28 -12.36
C LEU A 92 -6.28 17.09 -13.40
N ARG A 93 -7.56 17.35 -13.13
CA ARG A 93 -8.33 18.35 -13.87
C ARG A 93 -7.95 19.77 -13.46
N ASP A 94 -7.71 19.96 -12.16
CA ASP A 94 -7.27 21.23 -11.57
C ASP A 94 -5.79 21.12 -11.12
N PRO A 95 -4.84 21.74 -11.84
CA PRO A 95 -3.41 21.70 -11.51
C PRO A 95 -3.08 22.29 -10.12
N THR A 96 -3.93 23.17 -9.58
CA THR A 96 -3.67 23.80 -8.27
C THR A 96 -3.76 22.81 -7.12
N LYS A 97 -4.43 21.66 -7.31
CA LYS A 97 -4.65 20.63 -6.28
C LYS A 97 -3.57 19.56 -6.20
N THR A 98 -2.41 19.77 -6.84
CA THR A 98 -1.30 18.80 -6.87
C THR A 98 -0.88 18.29 -5.48
N LYS A 99 -0.73 19.19 -4.49
CA LYS A 99 -0.36 18.79 -3.12
C LYS A 99 -1.44 17.94 -2.45
N GLN A 100 -2.71 18.26 -2.71
CA GLN A 100 -3.84 17.54 -2.14
C GLN A 100 -3.99 16.15 -2.76
N LEU A 101 -3.76 16.03 -4.07
CA LEU A 101 -3.72 14.73 -4.74
C LEU A 101 -2.63 13.84 -4.17
N ARG A 102 -1.40 14.36 -4.04
CA ARG A 102 -0.28 13.57 -3.50
C ARG A 102 -0.62 12.99 -2.13
N LYS A 103 -1.10 13.84 -1.22
CA LYS A 103 -1.56 13.40 0.10
C LYS A 103 -2.68 12.35 0.00
N ALA A 104 -3.64 12.53 -0.89
CA ALA A 104 -4.74 11.60 -1.05
C ALA A 104 -4.28 10.23 -1.58
N LEU A 105 -3.36 10.20 -2.54
CA LEU A 105 -2.78 8.97 -3.05
C LEU A 105 -1.95 8.25 -1.98
N ASP A 106 -1.15 8.98 -1.20
CA ASP A 106 -0.35 8.42 -0.11
C ASP A 106 -1.26 7.78 0.96
N ASP A 107 -2.30 8.50 1.41
CA ASP A 107 -3.28 8.01 2.37
C ASP A 107 -4.03 6.76 1.86
N LEU A 108 -4.47 6.76 0.60
CA LEU A 108 -5.17 5.61 -0.01
C LEU A 108 -4.25 4.41 -0.23
N SER A 109 -2.96 4.66 -0.43
CA SER A 109 -1.96 3.61 -0.52
C SER A 109 -1.65 2.99 0.85
N GLU A 110 -1.64 3.78 1.92
CA GLU A 110 -1.53 3.28 3.31
C GLU A 110 -2.64 2.30 3.67
N GLU A 111 -3.84 2.58 3.18
CA GLU A 111 -5.00 1.71 3.36
C GLU A 111 -4.93 0.43 2.52
N GLY A 112 -3.96 0.31 1.60
CA GLY A 112 -3.82 -0.83 0.72
C GLY A 112 -4.83 -0.88 -0.42
N VAL A 113 -5.57 0.21 -0.67
CA VAL A 113 -6.53 0.29 -1.79
C VAL A 113 -5.81 0.27 -3.12
N ILE A 114 -4.68 0.98 -3.20
CA ILE A 114 -3.86 1.13 -4.40
C ILE A 114 -2.37 1.10 -4.05
N GLN A 115 -1.53 0.87 -5.05
CA GLN A 115 -0.11 1.19 -5.00
C GLN A 115 0.15 2.48 -5.77
N VAL A 116 1.04 3.30 -5.24
CA VAL A 116 1.44 4.57 -5.85
C VAL A 116 2.90 4.49 -6.21
N PHE A 117 3.21 4.85 -7.45
CA PHE A 117 4.55 4.95 -7.98
C PHE A 117 4.79 6.40 -8.42
N HIS A 118 5.95 6.92 -8.03
CA HIS A 118 6.43 8.25 -8.37
C HIS A 118 7.57 8.11 -9.38
N PRO A 119 7.30 8.26 -10.69
CA PRO A 119 8.35 8.23 -11.70
C PRO A 119 9.46 9.24 -11.40
N ASP A 120 10.71 8.85 -11.64
CA ASP A 120 11.86 9.75 -11.49
C ASP A 120 11.87 10.87 -12.53
N ILE A 121 11.21 10.62 -13.67
CA ILE A 121 11.01 11.58 -14.75
C ILE A 121 9.52 11.87 -14.92
N GLY A 122 9.18 13.16 -14.93
CA GLY A 122 7.81 13.63 -15.04
C GLY A 122 7.17 13.93 -13.68
N SER A 123 5.99 14.54 -13.71
CA SER A 123 5.26 14.96 -12.51
C SER A 123 4.02 14.12 -12.22
N GLN A 124 3.59 13.31 -13.19
CA GLN A 124 2.36 12.53 -13.10
C GLN A 124 2.60 11.24 -12.32
N HIS A 125 1.76 10.97 -11.33
CA HIS A 125 1.83 9.75 -10.54
C HIS A 125 1.21 8.58 -11.31
N ILE A 126 1.80 7.40 -11.16
CA ILE A 126 1.24 6.15 -11.66
C ILE A 126 0.64 5.39 -10.49
N VAL A 127 -0.60 4.94 -10.65
CA VAL A 127 -1.25 4.06 -9.69
C VAL A 127 -1.32 2.64 -10.24
N GLY A 128 -1.06 1.68 -9.37
CA GLY A 128 -1.17 0.27 -9.65
C GLY A 128 -2.26 -0.38 -8.82
N VAL A 129 -3.04 -1.22 -9.46
CA VAL A 129 -4.09 -2.01 -8.81
C VAL A 129 -4.07 -3.44 -9.31
N VAL A 130 -4.66 -4.36 -8.55
CA VAL A 130 -4.87 -5.75 -8.96
C VAL A 130 -6.17 -5.87 -9.76
N GLY A 131 -7.20 -5.09 -9.43
CA GLY A 131 -8.50 -5.16 -10.10
C GLY A 131 -9.07 -3.80 -10.51
N GLN A 132 -9.86 -3.79 -11.58
CA GLN A 132 -10.47 -2.58 -12.16
C GLN A 132 -11.33 -1.79 -11.15
N LEU A 133 -12.07 -2.48 -10.28
CA LEU A 133 -12.92 -1.83 -9.27
C LEU A 133 -12.12 -0.90 -8.33
N GLN A 134 -10.85 -1.21 -8.06
CA GLN A 134 -9.99 -0.36 -7.22
C GLN A 134 -9.75 1.02 -7.86
N LEU A 135 -9.74 1.12 -9.20
CA LEU A 135 -9.62 2.39 -9.90
C LEU A 135 -10.89 3.25 -9.75
N GLU A 136 -12.06 2.61 -9.81
CA GLU A 136 -13.35 3.29 -9.62
C GLU A 136 -13.49 3.79 -8.18
N VAL A 137 -13.13 2.95 -7.21
CA VAL A 137 -13.05 3.32 -5.79
C VAL A 137 -12.07 4.47 -5.58
N LEU A 138 -10.89 4.44 -6.22
CA LEU A 138 -9.91 5.53 -6.15
C LEU A 138 -10.53 6.86 -6.59
N ILE A 139 -11.11 6.92 -7.79
CA ILE A 139 -11.71 8.17 -8.31
C ILE A 139 -12.85 8.66 -7.41
N SER A 140 -13.75 7.76 -7.02
CA SER A 140 -14.86 8.10 -6.13
C SER A 140 -14.37 8.66 -4.79
N ARG A 141 -13.30 8.11 -4.21
CA ARG A 141 -12.77 8.56 -2.92
C ARG A 141 -11.98 9.86 -3.03
N LEU A 142 -11.22 10.07 -4.11
CA LEU A 142 -10.55 11.34 -4.38
C LEU A 142 -11.56 12.50 -4.42
N GLU A 143 -12.67 12.31 -5.12
CA GLU A 143 -13.72 13.32 -5.21
C GLU A 143 -14.47 13.49 -3.88
N ALA A 144 -15.01 12.40 -3.33
CA ALA A 144 -15.86 12.46 -2.14
C ALA A 144 -15.10 12.99 -0.92
N GLU A 145 -13.91 12.44 -0.67
CA GLU A 145 -13.19 12.64 0.58
C GLU A 145 -12.12 13.74 0.52
N TYR A 146 -11.55 14.00 -0.66
CA TYR A 146 -10.49 15.00 -0.84
C TYR A 146 -10.91 16.17 -1.73
N LYS A 147 -12.09 16.15 -2.35
CA LYS A 147 -12.53 17.19 -3.30
C LYS A 147 -11.53 17.37 -4.45
N VAL A 148 -10.88 16.28 -4.85
CA VAL A 148 -9.91 16.23 -5.94
C VAL A 148 -10.56 15.52 -7.12
N GLU A 149 -10.75 16.26 -8.22
CA GLU A 149 -11.17 15.66 -9.48
C GLU A 149 -9.94 15.23 -10.29
N ALA A 150 -9.84 13.93 -10.53
CA ALA A 150 -8.78 13.33 -11.32
C ALA A 150 -9.36 12.42 -12.41
N VAL A 151 -8.58 12.24 -13.47
CA VAL A 151 -8.87 11.32 -14.58
C VAL A 151 -7.76 10.29 -14.64
N LEU A 152 -8.13 9.05 -14.98
CA LEU A 152 -7.19 7.96 -15.16
C LEU A 152 -6.93 7.77 -16.65
N GLU A 153 -5.66 7.83 -17.04
CA GLU A 153 -5.21 7.56 -18.39
C GLU A 153 -4.45 6.23 -18.46
N PRO A 154 -4.40 5.59 -19.64
CA PRO A 154 -3.51 4.46 -19.86
C PRO A 154 -2.07 4.80 -19.43
N SER A 155 -1.48 3.92 -18.64
CA SER A 155 -0.07 4.03 -18.29
C SER A 155 0.79 3.71 -19.52
N PRO A 156 1.93 4.39 -19.73
CA PRO A 156 2.90 3.99 -20.74
C PRO A 156 3.63 2.67 -20.38
N PHE A 157 3.44 2.19 -19.15
CA PHE A 157 4.04 0.97 -18.61
C PHE A 157 2.98 -0.12 -18.46
N ALA A 158 3.37 -1.35 -18.77
CA ALA A 158 2.52 -2.54 -18.65
C ALA A 158 2.69 -3.25 -17.30
N THR A 159 3.89 -3.19 -16.69
CA THR A 159 4.13 -3.86 -15.40
C THR A 159 5.18 -3.14 -14.57
N ALA A 160 5.25 -3.48 -13.29
CA ALA A 160 6.17 -2.90 -12.32
C ALA A 160 6.92 -4.01 -11.56
N ARG A 161 8.22 -3.85 -11.33
CA ARG A 161 9.04 -4.79 -10.54
C ARG A 161 9.89 -4.02 -9.54
N TRP A 162 9.88 -4.44 -8.28
CA TRP A 162 10.82 -3.90 -7.29
C TRP A 162 12.22 -4.37 -7.61
N ILE A 163 13.19 -3.45 -7.56
CA ILE A 163 14.59 -3.73 -7.83
C ILE A 163 15.35 -3.74 -6.51
N LYS A 164 16.16 -4.77 -6.29
CA LYS A 164 17.09 -4.84 -5.16
C LYS A 164 18.47 -5.25 -5.66
N GLY A 165 19.50 -4.73 -5.02
CA GLY A 165 20.89 -5.03 -5.31
C GLY A 165 21.81 -4.06 -4.57
N ASP A 166 23.10 -4.16 -4.84
CA ASP A 166 24.09 -3.24 -4.27
C ASP A 166 23.89 -1.81 -4.78
N GLU A 167 24.22 -0.82 -3.95
CA GLU A 167 24.01 0.61 -4.25
C GLU A 167 24.63 1.01 -5.60
N LYS A 168 25.87 0.57 -5.86
CA LYS A 168 26.57 0.84 -7.12
C LYS A 168 25.83 0.29 -8.34
N ALA A 169 25.30 -0.93 -8.25
CA ALA A 169 24.56 -1.56 -9.35
C ALA A 169 23.21 -0.86 -9.59
N LEU A 170 22.54 -0.46 -8.50
CA LEU A 170 21.31 0.33 -8.59
C LEU A 170 21.53 1.70 -9.23
N GLU A 171 22.62 2.40 -8.87
CA GLU A 171 22.97 3.68 -9.47
C GLU A 171 23.30 3.56 -10.96
N GLU A 172 24.07 2.54 -11.35
CA GLU A 172 24.40 2.28 -12.75
C GLU A 172 23.13 1.97 -13.56
N PHE A 173 22.28 1.08 -13.06
CA PHE A 173 21.00 0.78 -13.68
C PHE A 173 20.11 2.02 -13.80
N ALA A 174 20.08 2.86 -12.76
CA ALA A 174 19.30 4.10 -12.75
C ALA A 174 19.82 5.14 -13.73
N GLY A 175 21.14 5.20 -13.96
CA GLY A 175 21.74 6.07 -14.95
C GLY A 175 21.20 5.83 -16.37
N PHE A 176 21.03 4.56 -16.76
CA PHE A 176 20.54 4.19 -18.10
C PHE A 176 19.02 4.09 -18.20
N ASN A 177 18.34 3.65 -17.13
CA ASN A 177 16.90 3.33 -17.17
C ASN A 177 16.01 4.36 -16.48
N ARG A 178 16.51 5.57 -16.19
CA ARG A 178 15.80 6.61 -15.44
C ARG A 178 14.38 6.91 -15.93
N ALA A 179 14.14 6.85 -17.25
CA ALA A 179 12.81 7.08 -17.83
C ALA A 179 11.77 6.00 -17.48
N ASN A 180 12.24 4.81 -17.12
CA ASN A 180 11.44 3.66 -16.72
C ASN A 180 11.59 3.37 -15.21
N LEU A 181 12.12 4.31 -14.43
CA LEU A 181 12.24 4.17 -12.99
C LEU A 181 11.21 5.00 -12.25
N ALA A 182 10.73 4.43 -11.16
CA ALA A 182 9.88 5.09 -10.19
C ALA A 182 10.32 4.70 -8.78
N ARG A 183 9.84 5.47 -7.81
CA ARG A 183 9.84 5.11 -6.39
C ARG A 183 8.46 4.71 -5.96
N ASP A 184 8.35 3.65 -5.15
CA ASP A 184 7.12 3.42 -4.41
C ASP A 184 7.01 4.37 -3.20
N ARG A 185 5.92 4.24 -2.45
CA ARG A 185 5.67 5.07 -1.27
C ARG A 185 6.74 4.95 -0.18
N ASP A 186 7.40 3.80 -0.04
CA ASP A 186 8.47 3.62 0.96
C ASP A 186 9.84 4.08 0.44
N GLY A 187 9.89 4.57 -0.80
CA GLY A 187 11.12 5.05 -1.44
C GLY A 187 11.92 3.96 -2.15
N ASP A 188 11.40 2.74 -2.26
CA ASP A 188 12.11 1.67 -2.95
C ASP A 188 12.07 1.85 -4.47
N TYR A 189 13.16 1.43 -5.13
CA TYR A 189 13.23 1.46 -6.58
C TYR A 189 12.27 0.47 -7.23
N VAL A 190 11.54 0.95 -8.23
CA VAL A 190 10.61 0.18 -9.04
C VAL A 190 10.94 0.39 -10.52
N PHE A 191 11.25 -0.70 -11.21
CA PHE A 191 11.34 -0.73 -12.67
C PHE A 191 9.93 -0.81 -13.26
N MET A 192 9.57 0.21 -14.02
CA MET A 192 8.31 0.33 -14.75
C MET A 192 8.54 -0.11 -16.20
N ALA A 193 8.18 -1.34 -16.51
CA ALA A 193 8.48 -1.95 -17.81
C ALA A 193 7.35 -1.74 -18.81
N LYS A 194 7.70 -1.54 -20.08
CA LYS A 194 6.70 -1.38 -21.17
C LYS A 194 6.06 -2.70 -21.57
N SER A 195 6.72 -3.82 -21.29
CA SER A 195 6.23 -5.17 -21.57
C SER A 195 6.88 -6.20 -20.64
N PRO A 196 6.33 -7.43 -20.54
CA PRO A 196 7.01 -8.52 -19.84
C PRO A 196 8.38 -8.88 -20.43
N TRP A 197 8.56 -8.75 -21.75
CA TRP A 197 9.85 -9.01 -22.40
C TRP A 197 10.94 -8.04 -21.95
N ASP A 198 10.58 -6.76 -21.78
CA ASP A 198 11.49 -5.72 -21.27
C ASP A 198 12.01 -6.08 -19.86
N VAL A 199 11.17 -6.68 -19.00
CA VAL A 199 11.62 -7.22 -17.71
C VAL A 199 12.64 -8.32 -17.90
N SER A 200 12.36 -9.34 -18.72
CA SER A 200 13.28 -10.46 -18.96
C SER A 200 14.63 -9.98 -19.51
N TYR A 201 14.61 -9.03 -20.45
CA TYR A 201 15.83 -8.45 -21.00
C TYR A 201 16.70 -7.76 -19.93
N GLN A 202 16.08 -6.98 -19.03
CA GLN A 202 16.82 -6.32 -17.95
C GLN A 202 17.33 -7.31 -16.90
N VAL A 203 16.60 -8.39 -16.63
CA VAL A 203 17.06 -9.46 -15.73
C VAL A 203 18.30 -10.15 -16.30
N GLU A 204 18.33 -10.45 -17.60
CA GLU A 204 19.48 -11.08 -18.25
C GLU A 204 20.71 -10.16 -18.30
N LYS A 205 20.48 -8.85 -18.52
CA LYS A 205 21.56 -7.87 -18.67
C LYS A 205 22.18 -7.42 -17.34
N ASN A 206 21.41 -7.47 -16.25
CA ASN A 206 21.83 -7.01 -14.92
C ASN A 206 21.66 -8.15 -13.90
N PRO A 207 22.43 -9.25 -14.02
CA PRO A 207 22.28 -10.44 -13.17
C PRO A 207 22.56 -10.18 -11.68
N GLU A 208 23.25 -9.10 -11.35
CA GLU A 208 23.51 -8.62 -10.00
C GLU A 208 22.28 -7.95 -9.34
N LEU A 209 21.26 -7.61 -10.14
CA LEU A 209 20.01 -7.02 -9.66
C LEU A 209 18.89 -8.05 -9.61
N THR A 210 18.11 -8.00 -8.53
CA THR A 210 16.91 -8.80 -8.36
C THR A 210 15.68 -7.98 -8.73
N PHE A 211 14.89 -8.49 -9.67
CA PHE A 211 13.61 -7.92 -10.08
C PHE A 211 12.46 -8.74 -9.51
N SER A 212 11.76 -8.22 -8.52
CA SER A 212 10.71 -8.95 -7.81
C SER A 212 9.31 -8.49 -8.17
N ALA A 213 8.39 -9.45 -8.33
CA ALA A 213 6.96 -9.20 -8.45
C ALA A 213 6.27 -9.03 -7.09
N THR A 214 6.99 -9.22 -5.98
CA THR A 214 6.46 -9.04 -4.63
C THR A 214 7.44 -8.29 -3.75
N LYS A 215 6.94 -7.44 -2.86
CA LYS A 215 7.73 -6.75 -1.85
C LYS A 215 7.11 -6.94 -0.48
N GLU A 216 7.91 -7.30 0.51
CA GLU A 216 7.47 -7.29 1.90
C GLU A 216 7.21 -5.86 2.39
N ARG A 217 6.09 -5.65 3.09
CA ARG A 217 5.68 -4.35 3.66
C ARG A 217 6.38 -4.04 4.97
#